data_AF-A0A4Q0J3Y9-F1
#
_entry.id   AF-A0A4Q0J3Y9-F1
#
_cell.length_a   1.000
_cell.length_b   1.000
_cell.length_c   1.000
_cell.angle_alpha   90.00
_cell.angle_beta   90.00
_cell.angle_gamma   90.00
#
_symmetry.space_group_name_H-M   'P 1'
#
loop_
_entity.id
_entity.type
_entity.pdbx_description
1 polymer ?
#
loop_
_entity_poly.entity_id
_entity_poly.type
_entity_poly.pdbx_seq_one_letter_code
_entity_poly.pdbx_strand_id
1 'polypeptide(L)' 'MKHEYIVEALEIITTNNQITVSFNTPVNDNYSHTHTLLIHKSNATVLKKLHEAGFSLSMTEKGLAVDKF' A
#
# COMPACT_ATOMS: atom_id res chain seq x y z
N MET A 1 9.18 -5.96 -1.53
CA MET A 1 9.39 -4.52 -1.35
C MET A 1 10.58 -4.24 -0.42
N LYS A 2 11.53 -3.37 -0.80
CA LYS A 2 12.64 -2.95 0.09
C LYS A 2 12.12 -2.06 1.22
N HIS A 3 12.83 -2.04 2.35
CA HIS A 3 12.44 -1.25 3.53
C HIS A 3 12.30 0.26 3.22
N GLU A 4 13.18 0.79 2.38
CA GLU A 4 13.17 2.21 1.97
C GLU A 4 11.86 2.61 1.30
N TYR A 5 11.29 1.74 0.46
CA TYR A 5 10.02 1.99 -0.23
C TYR A 5 8.82 1.93 0.71
N ILE A 6 8.91 1.15 1.79
CA ILE A 6 7.86 1.08 2.82
C ILE A 6 7.79 2.42 3.56
N VAL A 7 8.95 2.98 3.92
CA VAL A 7 9.03 4.27 4.60
C VAL A 7 8.49 5.38 3.70
N GLU A 8 8.91 5.42 2.43
CA GLU A 8 8.42 6.40 1.45
C GLU A 8 6.89 6.31 1.24
N ALA A 9 6.33 5.10 1.10
CA ALA A 9 4.89 4.93 0.98
C ALA A 9 4.16 5.42 2.24
N LEU A 10 4.72 5.18 3.43
CA LEU A 10 4.13 5.61 4.70
C LEU A 10 4.17 7.13 4.88
N GLU A 11 5.24 7.80 4.49
CA GLU A 11 5.29 9.27 4.50
C GLU A 11 4.16 9.85 3.63
N ILE A 12 3.96 9.29 2.43
CA ILE A 12 2.89 9.72 1.53
C ILE A 12 1.51 9.46 2.15
N ILE A 13 1.30 8.30 2.78
CA ILE A 13 0.02 7.92 3.39
C ILE A 13 -0.31 8.77 4.63
N THR A 14 0.69 9.00 5.49
CA THR A 14 0.52 9.73 6.76
C THR A 14 0.31 11.22 6.57
N THR A 15 0.59 11.78 5.38
CA THR A 15 0.19 13.17 5.06
C THR A 15 -1.32 13.39 4.99
N ASN A 16 -2.15 12.35 5.07
CA ASN A 16 -3.60 12.47 5.14
C ASN A 16 -4.22 11.60 6.26
N ASN A 17 -5.03 12.22 7.11
CA ASN A 17 -5.53 11.61 8.34
C ASN A 17 -6.68 10.60 8.13
N GLN A 18 -7.16 10.41 6.89
CA GLN A 18 -8.30 9.54 6.58
C GLN A 18 -7.93 8.35 5.70
N ILE A 19 -6.88 7.62 6.08
CA ILE A 19 -6.43 6.42 5.37
C ILE A 19 -6.40 5.23 6.32
N THR A 20 -6.90 4.10 5.85
CA THR A 20 -6.85 2.82 6.58
C THR A 20 -5.97 1.87 5.79
N VAL A 21 -4.88 1.43 6.43
CA VAL A 21 -3.93 0.49 5.84
C VAL A 21 -3.70 -0.70 6.76
N SER A 22 -3.39 -1.83 6.16
CA SER A 22 -2.97 -3.06 6.83
C SER A 22 -1.59 -3.44 6.32
N PHE A 23 -0.78 -4.02 7.20
CA PHE A 23 0.56 -4.51 6.87
C PHE A 23 0.58 -6.02 6.88
N ASN A 24 1.48 -6.60 6.07
CA ASN A 24 1.73 -8.05 6.02
C ASN A 24 0.43 -8.87 5.90
N THR A 25 -0.49 -8.40 5.06
CA THR A 25 -1.78 -9.07 4.87
C THR A 25 -1.58 -10.30 4.01
N PRO A 26 -1.99 -11.50 4.45
CA PRO A 26 -1.78 -12.73 3.69
C PRO A 26 -2.61 -12.74 2.41
N VAL A 27 -1.98 -13.14 1.32
CA VAL A 27 -2.62 -13.41 0.02
C VAL A 27 -3.29 -14.77 0.12
N ASN A 28 -4.61 -14.82 -0.10
CA ASN A 28 -5.38 -16.07 -0.03
C ASN A 28 -5.13 -16.89 1.25
N ASP A 29 -5.00 -16.18 2.38
CA ASP A 29 -4.71 -16.71 3.72
C ASP A 29 -3.41 -17.53 3.85
N ASN A 30 -2.51 -17.40 2.86
CA ASN A 30 -1.18 -17.96 2.89
C ASN A 30 -0.16 -16.92 3.38
N TYR A 31 0.35 -17.09 4.60
CA TYR A 31 1.35 -16.19 5.18
C TYR A 31 2.75 -16.28 4.53
N SER A 32 3.01 -17.28 3.68
CA SER A 32 4.23 -17.32 2.87
C SER A 32 4.21 -16.27 1.75
N HIS A 33 3.02 -15.75 1.41
CA HIS A 33 2.85 -14.66 0.44
C HIS A 33 2.00 -13.56 1.08
N THR A 34 2.63 -12.46 1.44
CA THR A 34 1.93 -11.32 2.06
C THR A 34 2.02 -10.08 1.21
N HIS A 35 0.94 -9.31 1.13
CA HIS A 35 1.01 -7.91 0.73
C HIS A 35 1.66 -7.10 1.85
N THR A 36 2.81 -6.51 1.55
CA THR A 36 3.57 -5.69 2.51
C THR A 36 2.72 -4.54 3.04
N LEU A 37 1.98 -3.89 2.15
CA LEU A 37 1.11 -2.76 2.45
C LEU A 37 -0.19 -2.89 1.64
N LEU A 38 -1.32 -2.85 2.34
CA LEU A 38 -2.65 -2.95 1.76
C LEU A 38 -3.49 -1.76 2.21
N ILE A 39 -4.03 -1.01 1.26
CA ILE A 39 -4.89 0.14 1.51
C ILE A 39 -6.36 -0.29 1.40
N HIS A 40 -7.13 -0.12 2.47
CA HIS A 40 -8.57 -0.41 2.48
C HIS A 40 -9.42 0.82 2.20
N LYS A 41 -8.96 1.97 2.69
CA LYS A 41 -9.61 3.26 2.50
C LYS A 41 -8.54 4.30 2.23
N SER A 42 -8.70 5.04 1.13
CA SER A 42 -7.75 6.06 0.68
C SER A 42 -8.45 7.23 0.02
N ASN A 43 -7.71 8.32 -0.13
CA ASN A 43 -8.10 9.48 -0.91
C ASN A 43 -7.40 9.44 -2.29
N ALA A 44 -8.08 9.89 -3.34
CA ALA A 44 -7.54 10.04 -4.68
C ALA A 44 -6.22 10.83 -4.72
N THR A 45 -6.04 11.84 -3.87
CA THR A 45 -4.78 12.59 -3.79
C THR A 45 -3.60 11.72 -3.37
N VAL A 46 -3.80 10.82 -2.41
CA VAL A 46 -2.73 9.93 -1.93
C VAL A 46 -2.43 8.83 -2.94
N LEU A 47 -3.46 8.28 -3.59
CA LEU A 47 -3.26 7.33 -4.68
C LEU A 47 -2.46 7.94 -5.83
N LYS A 48 -2.75 9.20 -6.19
CA LYS A 48 -2.01 9.94 -7.20
C LYS A 48 -0.54 10.13 -6.80
N LYS A 49 -0.26 10.55 -5.57
CA LYS A 49 1.11 10.69 -5.07
C LYS A 49 1.89 9.38 -5.05
N LEU A 50 1.24 8.27 -4.66
CA LEU A 50 1.85 6.93 -4.70
C LEU A 50 2.20 6.55 -6.14
N HIS A 51 1.29 6.76 -7.08
CA HIS A 51 1.56 6.51 -8.49
C HIS A 51 2.71 7.39 -9.03
N GLU A 52 2.73 8.69 -8.69
CA GLU A 52 3.80 9.62 -9.07
C GLU A 52 5.16 9.24 -8.47
N ALA A 53 5.18 8.71 -7.25
CA ALA A 53 6.37 8.17 -6.60
C ALA A 53 6.81 6.79 -7.16
N GLY A 54 6.13 6.29 -8.19
CA GLY A 54 6.48 5.05 -8.89
C GLY A 54 6.01 3.78 -8.20
N PHE A 55 5.05 3.87 -7.27
CA PHE A 55 4.42 2.69 -6.69
C PHE A 55 3.40 2.09 -7.66
N SER A 56 3.44 0.77 -7.78
CA SER A 56 2.39 -0.01 -8.43
C SER A 56 1.23 -0.21 -7.47
N LEU A 57 0.02 0.08 -7.96
CA LEU A 57 -1.23 -0.07 -7.21
C LEU A 57 -2.04 -1.18 -7.87
N SER A 58 -2.28 -2.27 -7.15
CA SER A 58 -3.01 -3.44 -7.67
C SER A 58 -4.25 -3.71 -6.83
N MET A 59 -5.42 -3.81 -7.47
CA MET A 59 -6.66 -4.13 -6.76
C MET A 59 -6.69 -5.62 -6.42
N THR A 60 -7.03 -5.94 -5.17
CA THR A 60 -7.18 -7.30 -4.66
C THR A 60 -8.53 -7.42 -3.95
N GLU A 61 -8.96 -8.64 -3.64
CA GLU A 61 -10.21 -8.87 -2.89
C GLU A 61 -10.22 -8.22 -1.50
N LYS A 62 -9.05 -8.09 -0.87
CA LYS A 62 -8.91 -7.52 0.47
C LYS A 62 -8.71 -5.99 0.45
N GLY A 63 -8.30 -5.40 -0.68
CA GLY A 63 -8.03 -3.97 -0.81
C GLY A 63 -7.04 -3.64 -1.93
N LEU A 64 -6.48 -2.43 -1.90
CA LEU A 64 -5.50 -1.97 -2.88
C LEU A 64 -4.08 -2.26 -2.38
N ALA A 65 -3.39 -3.20 -3.03
CA ALA A 65 -2.01 -3.54 -2.72
C ALA A 65 -1.06 -2.49 -3.30
N VAL A 66 -0.10 -2.06 -2.48
CA VAL A 66 0.97 -1.14 -2.87
C VAL A 66 2.27 -1.92 -2.95
N ASP A 67 2.90 -1.91 -4.12
CA ASP A 67 4.20 -2.52 -4.33
C ASP A 67 5.11 -1.63 -5.18
N LYS A 68 6.41 -1.91 -5.21
CA LYS A 68 7.41 -1.14 -5.97
C LYS A 68 8.55 -2.08 -6.36
N PHE A 69 8.82 -2.16 -7.66
CA PHE A 69 9.87 -2.98 -8.26
C PHE A 69 11.25 -2.40 -8.01
#